data_AF-A0A453LTF5-F1
#
_entry.id   AF-A0A453LTF5-F1
#
_cell.length_a   1.000
_cell.length_b   1.000
_cell.length_c   1.000
_cell.angle_alpha   90.00
_cell.angle_beta   90.00
_cell.angle_gamma   90.00
#
_symmetry.space_group_name_H-M   'P 1'
#
loop_
_entity.id
_entity.type
_entity.pdbx_description
1 polymer ?
#
loop_
_entity_poly.entity_id
_entity_poly.type
_entity_poly.pdbx_seq_one_letter_code
_entity_poly.pdbx_strand_id
1 'polypeptide(L)'
;VSTKPPEESVKISLKDCLACSGCITSAETVMLEKQSLDDFVTRINSGKTVIVSVSPQSRASLAALFGLSQSQVFRKLTALFKSMGVKAVYDTSSSRDLALIEACNEFVSRYKLSQLSSDKEVGTSLPVLSSACPGWICYAEKTLGSYILPYISSVKSPQQVIGAAIKHHMVEKLGLKPYDVYHVTVMPCYDKKLEAVRGDFVFSVEEKEVTEVDSVLTTGEVLDLIQSKSVDFKTMEESPLDRLLTNVDDDGHLYGVSGGSGGYAEAIFRYAARVLFNREIEGPLDFKVLRNSDFREVTLERWRADLF
;
A
#
# COMPACT_ATOMS: atom_id res chain seq x y z
N VAL A 1 -2.66 34.09 22.40
CA VAL A 1 -2.13 32.91 21.66
C VAL A 1 -2.85 31.69 22.20
N SER A 2 -3.87 31.22 21.48
CA SER A 2 -4.63 30.04 21.90
C SER A 2 -3.85 28.80 21.48
N THR A 3 -3.13 28.20 22.43
CA THR A 3 -2.45 26.92 22.23
C THR A 3 -3.53 25.85 22.11
N LYS A 4 -3.80 25.39 20.89
CA LYS A 4 -4.56 24.15 20.65
C LYS A 4 -3.93 23.06 21.53
N PRO A 5 -4.73 22.31 22.32
CA PRO A 5 -4.20 21.16 23.05
C PRO A 5 -3.56 20.17 22.05
N PRO A 6 -2.57 19.37 22.48
CA PRO A 6 -2.00 18.34 21.62
C PRO A 6 -3.15 17.43 21.16
N GLU A 7 -3.33 17.27 19.85
CA GLU A 7 -4.28 16.30 19.32
C GLU A 7 -3.92 14.93 19.89
N GLU A 8 -4.85 14.35 20.63
CA GLU A 8 -4.66 13.06 21.28
C GLU A 8 -4.40 12.01 20.19
N SER A 9 -3.29 11.27 20.30
CA SER A 9 -2.92 10.29 19.28
C SER A 9 -3.99 9.20 19.20
N VAL A 10 -4.73 9.14 18.09
CA VAL A 10 -5.72 8.09 17.85
C VAL A 10 -4.98 6.76 17.71
N LYS A 11 -5.11 5.89 18.71
CA LYS A 11 -4.61 4.52 18.64
C LYS A 11 -5.68 3.65 17.97
N ILE A 12 -5.40 3.24 16.73
CA ILE A 12 -6.20 2.25 16.02
C ILE A 12 -5.76 0.87 16.53
N SER A 13 -6.70 0.05 16.98
CA SER A 13 -6.46 -1.35 17.30
C SER A 13 -7.01 -2.28 16.21
N LEU A 14 -6.70 -3.57 16.29
CA LEU A 14 -7.30 -4.58 15.40
C LEU A 14 -8.84 -4.56 15.46
N LYS A 15 -9.42 -4.27 16.63
CA LYS A 15 -10.88 -4.17 16.81
C LYS A 15 -11.48 -2.96 16.10
N ASP A 16 -10.70 -1.89 15.93
CA ASP A 16 -11.13 -0.65 15.26
C ASP A 16 -10.93 -0.72 13.74
N CYS A 17 -9.93 -1.48 13.27
CA CYS A 17 -9.63 -1.65 11.85
C CYS A 17 -10.67 -2.54 11.15
N LEU A 18 -11.21 -3.52 11.86
CA LEU A 18 -12.24 -4.42 11.37
C LEU A 18 -13.62 -3.83 11.62
N ALA A 19 -13.97 -2.83 10.81
CA ALA A 19 -15.34 -2.31 10.72
C ALA A 19 -16.40 -3.40 10.43
N CYS A 20 -15.97 -4.64 10.14
CA CYS A 20 -16.81 -5.81 10.28
C CYS A 20 -16.48 -6.59 11.56
N SER A 21 -17.18 -6.22 12.63
CA SER A 21 -17.33 -7.07 13.82
C SER A 21 -17.77 -8.48 13.37
N GLY A 22 -16.86 -9.46 13.45
CA GLY A 22 -17.12 -10.86 13.06
C GLY A 22 -16.47 -11.33 11.75
N CYS A 23 -15.70 -10.49 11.03
CA CYS A 23 -15.03 -10.94 9.81
C CYS A 23 -13.85 -11.89 10.05
N ILE A 24 -13.09 -11.73 11.13
CA ILE A 24 -11.88 -12.53 11.36
C ILE A 24 -12.19 -13.80 12.12
N THR A 25 -11.68 -14.91 11.59
CA THR A 25 -11.67 -16.22 12.23
C THR A 25 -10.61 -16.27 13.32
N SER A 26 -10.78 -17.18 14.30
CA SER A 26 -9.77 -17.40 15.35
C SER A 26 -8.40 -17.76 14.76
N ALA A 27 -8.37 -18.45 13.62
CA ALA A 27 -7.14 -18.78 12.91
C ALA A 27 -6.45 -17.54 12.34
N GLU A 28 -7.19 -16.64 11.69
CA GLU A 28 -6.67 -15.35 11.19
C GLU A 28 -6.11 -14.52 12.35
N THR A 29 -6.79 -14.44 13.50
CA THR A 29 -6.28 -13.72 14.69
C THR A 29 -4.91 -14.23 15.14
N VAL A 30 -4.73 -15.55 15.22
CA VAL A 30 -3.44 -16.15 15.59
C VAL A 30 -2.35 -15.83 14.56
N MET A 31 -2.69 -15.80 13.26
CA MET A 31 -1.74 -15.42 12.21
C MET A 31 -1.34 -13.95 12.30
N LEU A 32 -2.25 -13.07 12.70
CA LEU A 32 -1.97 -11.65 12.91
C LEU A 32 -1.05 -11.42 14.12
N GLU A 33 -1.27 -12.14 15.22
CA GLU A 33 -0.44 -12.05 16.43
C GLU A 33 1.00 -12.53 16.19
N LYS A 34 1.21 -13.47 15.27
CA LYS A 34 2.55 -13.92 14.85
C LYS A 34 3.33 -12.86 14.09
N GLN A 35 2.65 -11.91 13.44
CA GLN A 35 3.26 -10.77 12.78
C GLN A 35 3.50 -9.66 13.80
N SER A 36 4.46 -9.84 14.69
CA SER A 36 4.72 -8.93 15.80
C SER A 36 6.11 -8.31 15.74
N LEU A 37 6.29 -7.24 16.51
CA LEU A 37 7.60 -6.65 16.73
C LEU A 37 8.61 -7.65 17.32
N ASP A 38 8.16 -8.56 18.18
CA ASP A 38 9.02 -9.57 18.80
C ASP A 38 9.50 -10.63 17.78
N ASP A 39 8.63 -11.11 16.88
CA ASP A 39 9.06 -12.00 15.79
C ASP A 39 10.05 -11.26 14.88
N PHE A 40 9.77 -10.01 14.51
CA PHE A 40 10.67 -9.19 13.71
C PHE A 40 12.08 -9.11 14.32
N VAL A 41 12.19 -8.75 15.60
CA VAL A 41 13.47 -8.67 16.31
C VAL A 41 14.14 -10.05 16.40
N THR A 42 13.36 -11.10 16.65
CA THR A 42 13.86 -12.48 16.72
C THR A 42 14.47 -12.93 15.38
N ARG A 43 13.82 -12.62 14.25
CA ARG A 43 14.31 -12.95 12.90
C ARG A 43 15.59 -12.21 12.55
N ILE A 44 15.70 -10.95 12.96
CA ILE A 44 16.94 -10.19 12.82
C ILE A 44 18.07 -10.85 13.62
N ASN A 45 17.83 -11.15 14.90
CA ASN A 45 18.84 -11.72 15.79
C ASN A 45 19.27 -13.15 15.40
N SER A 46 18.44 -13.90 14.67
CA SER A 46 18.80 -15.22 14.15
C SER A 46 19.67 -15.18 12.89
N GLY A 47 20.02 -13.98 12.39
CA GLY A 47 20.85 -13.81 11.21
C GLY A 47 20.09 -13.96 9.89
N LYS A 48 18.76 -13.94 9.89
CA LYS A 48 17.95 -13.96 8.66
C LYS A 48 18.20 -12.68 7.87
N THR A 49 18.22 -12.77 6.54
CA THR A 49 18.31 -11.56 5.70
C THR A 49 16.97 -10.84 5.70
N VAL A 50 16.90 -9.68 6.38
CA VAL A 50 15.67 -8.90 6.50
C VAL A 50 15.67 -7.71 5.54
N ILE A 51 14.56 -7.52 4.82
CA ILE A 51 14.29 -6.33 4.01
C ILE A 51 13.03 -5.67 4.55
N VAL A 52 13.07 -4.34 4.74
CA VAL A 52 11.92 -3.56 5.22
C VAL A 52 11.42 -2.64 4.11
N SER A 53 10.11 -2.61 3.87
CA SER A 53 9.48 -1.67 2.93
C SER A 53 8.49 -0.76 3.66
N VAL A 54 8.72 0.55 3.65
CA VAL A 54 7.95 1.53 4.44
C VAL A 54 6.92 2.23 3.56
N SER A 55 5.67 2.27 4.01
CA SER A 55 4.61 2.98 3.29
C SER A 55 4.74 4.51 3.43
N PRO A 56 4.37 5.29 2.39
CA PRO A 56 4.31 6.75 2.46
C PRO A 56 3.44 7.27 3.60
N GLN A 57 2.34 6.58 3.90
CA GLN A 57 1.40 6.93 4.96
C GLN A 57 2.04 6.76 6.34
N SER A 58 2.78 5.67 6.58
CA SER A 58 3.52 5.47 7.82
C SER A 58 4.57 6.55 8.03
N ARG A 59 5.30 6.92 6.96
CA ARG A 59 6.26 8.04 7.01
C ARG A 59 5.58 9.36 7.32
N ALA A 60 4.45 9.66 6.66
CA ALA A 60 3.70 10.89 6.89
C ALA A 60 3.16 10.98 8.33
N SER A 61 2.66 9.88 8.89
CA SER A 61 2.17 9.83 10.27
C SER A 61 3.29 10.07 11.29
N LEU A 62 4.43 9.39 11.14
CA LEU A 62 5.60 9.60 12.01
C LEU A 62 6.20 11.01 11.83
N ALA A 63 6.20 11.54 10.61
CA ALA A 63 6.65 12.91 10.32
C ALA A 63 5.81 13.94 11.08
N ALA A 64 4.48 13.80 11.05
CA ALA A 64 3.58 14.65 11.83
C ALA A 64 3.84 14.51 13.33
N LEU A 65 4.00 13.28 13.85
CA LEU A 65 4.23 13.03 15.27
C LEU A 65 5.56 13.65 15.78
N PHE A 66 6.65 13.47 15.03
CA PHE A 66 7.97 13.96 15.45
C PHE A 66 8.24 15.41 15.05
N GLY A 67 7.39 16.03 14.22
CA GLY A 67 7.62 17.37 13.68
C GLY A 67 8.82 17.41 12.72
N LEU A 68 8.96 16.37 11.88
CA LEU A 68 10.06 16.20 10.92
C LEU A 68 9.49 16.15 9.49
N SER A 69 10.33 16.36 8.47
CA SER A 69 9.92 16.07 7.11
C SER A 69 9.84 14.56 6.85
N GLN A 70 9.03 14.14 5.87
CA GLN A 70 8.94 12.72 5.47
C GLN A 70 10.28 12.13 5.03
N SER A 71 11.13 12.94 4.40
CA SER A 71 12.47 12.53 3.94
C SER A 71 13.42 12.29 5.13
N GLN A 72 13.41 13.18 6.14
CA GLN A 72 14.16 12.97 7.38
C GLN A 72 13.69 11.75 8.14
N VAL A 73 12.37 11.55 8.29
CA VAL A 73 11.82 10.36 8.94
C VAL A 73 12.27 9.10 8.21
N PHE A 74 12.26 9.09 6.88
CA PHE A 74 12.68 7.91 6.15
C PHE A 74 14.16 7.58 6.37
N ARG A 75 15.04 8.59 6.27
CA ARG A 75 16.49 8.40 6.53
C ARG A 75 16.78 7.96 7.96
N LYS A 76 16.01 8.44 8.94
CA LYS A 76 16.09 8.02 10.35
C LYS A 76 15.58 6.59 10.54
N LEU A 77 14.45 6.23 9.94
CA LEU A 77 13.97 4.83 9.96
C LEU A 77 15.00 3.90 9.31
N THR A 78 15.60 4.31 8.19
CA THR A 78 16.68 3.57 7.55
C THR A 78 17.86 3.39 8.50
N ALA A 79 18.32 4.44 9.17
CA ALA A 79 19.39 4.35 10.17
C ALA A 79 19.06 3.36 11.30
N LEU A 80 17.86 3.48 11.89
CA LEU A 80 17.37 2.61 12.95
C LEU A 80 17.34 1.14 12.53
N PHE A 81 16.67 0.82 11.41
CA PHE A 81 16.57 -0.55 10.93
C PHE A 81 17.95 -1.13 10.55
N LYS A 82 18.82 -0.34 9.90
CA LYS A 82 20.17 -0.78 9.54
C LYS A 82 21.02 -1.05 10.79
N SER A 83 20.92 -0.23 11.83
CA SER A 83 21.59 -0.45 13.12
C SER A 83 21.19 -1.77 13.79
N MET A 84 20.00 -2.29 13.48
CA MET A 84 19.52 -3.57 13.97
C MET A 84 20.02 -4.75 13.12
N GLY A 85 20.52 -4.51 11.91
CA GLY A 85 20.96 -5.56 10.98
C GLY A 85 20.04 -5.78 9.77
N VAL A 86 19.06 -4.90 9.53
CA VAL A 86 18.23 -4.96 8.31
C VAL A 86 19.11 -4.69 7.08
N LYS A 87 19.02 -5.55 6.07
CA LYS A 87 19.85 -5.51 4.86
C LYS A 87 19.52 -4.31 3.98
N ALA A 88 18.24 -4.02 3.77
CA ALA A 88 17.75 -2.93 2.92
C ALA A 88 16.41 -2.37 3.42
N VAL A 89 16.21 -1.07 3.23
CA VAL A 89 15.00 -0.33 3.60
C VAL A 89 14.48 0.44 2.38
N TYR A 90 13.34 0.01 1.84
CA TYR A 90 12.72 0.57 0.64
C TYR A 90 11.45 1.35 0.93
N ASP A 91 10.99 2.09 -0.07
CA ASP A 91 9.75 2.87 -0.03
C ASP A 91 8.70 2.29 -0.97
N THR A 92 7.45 2.13 -0.50
CA THR A 92 6.39 1.54 -1.33
C THR A 92 5.79 2.51 -2.36
N SER A 93 6.34 3.71 -2.57
CA SER A 93 5.86 4.62 -3.63
C SER A 93 6.12 4.05 -5.02
N SER A 94 7.26 3.37 -5.21
CA SER A 94 7.58 2.72 -6.49
C SER A 94 6.54 1.64 -6.84
N SER A 95 6.19 0.78 -5.89
CA SER A 95 5.18 -0.26 -6.07
C SER A 95 3.76 0.30 -6.16
N ARG A 96 3.50 1.45 -5.54
CA ARG A 96 2.25 2.20 -5.71
C ARG A 96 2.12 2.73 -7.14
N ASP A 97 3.17 3.29 -7.71
CA ASP A 97 3.16 3.79 -9.08
C ASP A 97 2.95 2.63 -10.07
N LEU A 98 3.62 1.49 -9.86
CA LEU A 98 3.39 0.27 -10.66
C LEU A 98 1.95 -0.23 -10.56
N ALA A 99 1.40 -0.35 -9.35
CA ALA A 99 0.00 -0.75 -9.15
C ALA A 99 -0.97 0.23 -9.84
N LEU A 100 -0.66 1.52 -9.83
CA LEU A 100 -1.52 2.52 -10.46
C LEU A 100 -1.47 2.47 -11.98
N ILE A 101 -0.29 2.23 -12.57
CA ILE A 101 -0.15 2.00 -14.01
C ILE A 101 -1.00 0.82 -14.44
N GLU A 102 -0.93 -0.30 -13.71
CA GLU A 102 -1.75 -1.49 -14.01
C GLU A 102 -3.25 -1.22 -13.83
N ALA A 103 -3.65 -0.48 -12.79
CA ALA A 103 -5.06 -0.13 -12.58
C ALA A 103 -5.61 0.77 -13.70
N CYS A 104 -4.80 1.71 -14.19
CA CYS A 104 -5.10 2.54 -15.34
C CYS A 104 -5.29 1.69 -16.61
N ASN A 105 -4.37 0.76 -16.88
CA ASN A 105 -4.43 -0.13 -18.02
C ASN A 105 -5.64 -1.07 -17.96
N GLU A 106 -5.91 -1.64 -16.79
CA GLU A 106 -7.06 -2.51 -16.56
C GLU A 106 -8.37 -1.76 -16.82
N PHE A 107 -8.53 -0.56 -16.25
CA PHE A 107 -9.75 0.23 -16.46
C PHE A 107 -9.98 0.52 -17.94
N VAL A 108 -8.96 1.00 -18.65
CA VAL A 108 -9.04 1.29 -20.10
C VAL A 108 -9.38 0.03 -20.90
N SER A 109 -8.76 -1.09 -20.57
CA SER A 109 -9.00 -2.38 -21.23
C SER A 109 -10.45 -2.84 -21.03
N ARG A 110 -10.92 -2.91 -19.79
CA ARG A 110 -12.30 -3.29 -19.45
C ARG A 110 -13.31 -2.34 -20.08
N TYR A 111 -13.03 -1.04 -20.09
CA TYR A 111 -13.89 -0.06 -20.74
C TYR A 111 -14.01 -0.33 -22.24
N LYS A 112 -12.89 -0.48 -22.96
CA LYS A 112 -12.91 -0.77 -24.41
C LYS A 112 -13.66 -2.06 -24.73
N LEU A 113 -13.43 -3.12 -23.95
CA LEU A 113 -14.13 -4.40 -24.13
C LEU A 113 -15.63 -4.24 -23.90
N SER A 114 -16.06 -3.49 -22.87
CA SER A 114 -17.49 -3.23 -22.61
C SER A 114 -18.21 -2.49 -23.75
N GLN A 115 -17.47 -1.79 -24.62
CA GLN A 115 -18.05 -1.12 -25.80
C GLN A 115 -18.20 -2.07 -27.01
N LEU A 116 -17.46 -3.18 -27.01
CA LEU A 116 -17.39 -4.12 -28.14
C LEU A 116 -18.29 -5.35 -27.95
N SER A 117 -18.52 -5.79 -26.70
CA SER A 117 -19.29 -6.99 -26.39
C SER A 117 -20.67 -6.66 -25.80
N SER A 118 -21.73 -7.24 -26.36
CA SER A 118 -23.07 -7.24 -25.78
C SER A 118 -23.21 -8.24 -24.62
N ASP A 119 -22.32 -9.23 -24.54
CA ASP A 119 -22.34 -10.30 -23.53
C ASP A 119 -21.33 -10.05 -22.41
N LYS A 120 -21.79 -10.26 -21.17
CA LYS A 120 -21.00 -10.10 -19.93
C LYS A 120 -20.08 -11.31 -19.72
N GLU A 121 -18.91 -11.31 -20.32
CA GLU A 121 -17.83 -12.23 -19.95
C GLU A 121 -17.16 -11.82 -18.62
N VAL A 122 -16.66 -12.81 -17.88
CA VAL A 122 -15.88 -12.58 -16.65
C VAL A 122 -14.57 -11.88 -17.04
N GLY A 123 -14.39 -10.64 -16.59
CA GLY A 123 -13.22 -9.81 -16.92
C GLY A 123 -13.52 -8.59 -17.81
N THR A 124 -14.73 -8.47 -18.37
CA THR A 124 -15.20 -7.25 -19.07
C THR A 124 -16.13 -6.39 -18.22
N SER A 125 -16.36 -6.81 -16.99
CA SER A 125 -17.35 -6.25 -16.07
C SER A 125 -16.99 -4.83 -15.62
N LEU A 126 -17.88 -3.88 -15.93
CA LEU A 126 -17.94 -2.54 -15.32
C LEU A 126 -19.09 -2.49 -14.30
N PRO A 127 -18.93 -1.76 -13.17
CA PRO A 127 -17.81 -0.87 -12.83
C PRO A 127 -16.53 -1.62 -12.42
N VAL A 128 -15.38 -0.93 -12.44
CA VAL A 128 -14.12 -1.47 -11.84
C VAL A 128 -14.01 -0.96 -10.41
N LEU A 129 -13.94 -1.88 -9.46
CA LEU A 129 -13.83 -1.60 -8.04
C LEU A 129 -12.38 -1.80 -7.58
N SER A 130 -11.84 -0.84 -6.84
CA SER A 130 -10.46 -0.89 -6.35
C SER A 130 -10.20 -2.12 -5.48
N SER A 131 -9.02 -2.69 -5.58
CA SER A 131 -8.56 -3.85 -4.81
C SER A 131 -7.48 -3.53 -3.77
N ALA A 132 -6.97 -2.29 -3.74
CA ALA A 132 -5.79 -1.95 -2.95
C ALA A 132 -6.01 -1.93 -1.42
N CYS A 133 -7.28 -1.81 -0.98
CA CYS A 133 -7.68 -1.76 0.43
C CYS A 133 -8.12 -3.15 0.90
N PRO A 134 -7.37 -3.82 1.80
CA PRO A 134 -7.70 -5.17 2.21
C PRO A 134 -9.00 -5.28 3.02
N GLY A 135 -9.33 -4.27 3.84
CA GLY A 135 -10.61 -4.23 4.56
C GLY A 135 -11.81 -4.24 3.61
N TRP A 136 -11.73 -3.51 2.49
CA TRP A 136 -12.74 -3.56 1.43
C TRP A 136 -12.81 -4.95 0.77
N ILE A 137 -11.66 -5.56 0.44
CA ILE A 137 -11.62 -6.91 -0.14
C ILE A 137 -12.26 -7.94 0.81
N CYS A 138 -11.89 -7.91 2.09
CA CYS A 138 -12.47 -8.82 3.08
C CYS A 138 -13.99 -8.63 3.21
N TYR A 139 -14.49 -7.39 3.22
CA TYR A 139 -15.92 -7.10 3.23
C TYR A 139 -16.61 -7.62 1.96
N ALA A 140 -16.02 -7.36 0.79
CA ALA A 140 -16.54 -7.81 -0.49
C ALA A 140 -16.66 -9.35 -0.56
N GLU A 141 -15.64 -10.08 -0.13
CA GLU A 141 -15.63 -11.55 -0.11
C GLU A 141 -16.62 -12.13 0.91
N LYS A 142 -16.62 -11.62 2.15
CA LYS A 142 -17.36 -12.21 3.27
C LYS A 142 -18.83 -11.78 3.30
N THR A 143 -19.16 -10.61 2.77
CA THR A 143 -20.51 -10.04 2.86
C THR A 143 -21.24 -9.96 1.53
N LEU A 144 -20.54 -9.62 0.44
CA LEU A 144 -21.18 -9.38 -0.86
C LEU A 144 -21.05 -10.57 -1.83
N GLY A 145 -20.00 -11.38 -1.69
CA GLY A 145 -19.80 -12.61 -2.45
C GLY A 145 -19.76 -12.42 -3.96
N SER A 146 -20.19 -13.45 -4.70
CA SER A 146 -20.10 -13.51 -6.17
C SER A 146 -20.77 -12.35 -6.91
N TYR A 147 -21.66 -11.60 -6.26
CA TYR A 147 -22.27 -10.41 -6.84
C TYR A 147 -21.26 -9.30 -7.12
N ILE A 148 -20.25 -9.13 -6.24
CA ILE A 148 -19.30 -8.01 -6.35
C ILE A 148 -17.92 -8.42 -6.88
N LEU A 149 -17.50 -9.67 -6.61
CA LEU A 149 -16.14 -10.13 -6.91
C LEU A 149 -15.72 -9.97 -8.38
N PRO A 150 -16.59 -10.18 -9.40
CA PRO A 150 -16.22 -9.98 -10.80
C PRO A 150 -15.84 -8.52 -11.16
N TYR A 151 -16.30 -7.56 -10.36
CA TYR A 151 -16.03 -6.13 -10.57
C TYR A 151 -14.75 -5.66 -9.88
N ILE A 152 -14.15 -6.47 -9.01
CA ILE A 152 -12.90 -6.13 -8.33
C ILE A 152 -11.75 -6.15 -9.34
N SER A 153 -10.88 -5.14 -9.24
CA SER A 153 -9.63 -5.03 -9.96
C SER A 153 -8.72 -6.23 -9.67
N SER A 154 -8.12 -6.82 -10.71
CA SER A 154 -7.15 -7.90 -10.54
C SER A 154 -5.77 -7.42 -10.09
N VAL A 155 -5.57 -6.11 -10.02
CA VAL A 155 -4.28 -5.49 -9.68
C VAL A 155 -3.97 -5.70 -8.20
N LYS A 156 -2.75 -6.16 -7.92
CA LYS A 156 -2.24 -6.31 -6.55
C LYS A 156 -2.14 -4.96 -5.84
N SER A 157 -2.31 -4.94 -4.51
CA SER A 157 -2.06 -3.72 -3.74
C SER A 157 -0.56 -3.36 -3.74
N PRO A 158 -0.18 -2.10 -3.45
CA PRO A 158 1.23 -1.70 -3.39
C PRO A 158 2.09 -2.54 -2.45
N GLN A 159 1.51 -3.09 -1.37
CA GLN A 159 2.19 -4.00 -0.45
C GLN A 159 2.61 -5.28 -1.17
N GLN A 160 1.68 -5.90 -1.89
CA GLN A 160 1.95 -7.16 -2.58
C GLN A 160 2.78 -6.94 -3.85
N VAL A 161 2.61 -5.80 -4.53
CA VAL A 161 3.47 -5.43 -5.66
C VAL A 161 4.93 -5.29 -5.21
N ILE A 162 5.23 -4.66 -4.07
CA ILE A 162 6.64 -4.58 -3.61
C ILE A 162 7.17 -5.93 -3.15
N GLY A 163 6.36 -6.76 -2.49
CA GLY A 163 6.75 -8.12 -2.12
C GLY A 163 7.08 -8.98 -3.33
N ALA A 164 6.22 -8.91 -4.36
CA ALA A 164 6.44 -9.57 -5.63
C ALA A 164 7.70 -9.05 -6.33
N ALA A 165 7.87 -7.73 -6.44
CA ALA A 165 9.06 -7.13 -7.04
C ALA A 165 10.34 -7.62 -6.35
N ILE A 166 10.38 -7.60 -5.02
CA ILE A 166 11.53 -8.06 -4.25
C ILE A 166 11.80 -9.53 -4.53
N LYS A 167 10.85 -10.42 -4.25
CA LYS A 167 11.10 -11.86 -4.21
C LYS A 167 11.11 -12.56 -5.55
N HIS A 168 10.48 -12.01 -6.59
CA HIS A 168 10.53 -12.57 -7.95
C HIS A 168 11.66 -11.99 -8.81
N HIS A 169 12.10 -10.75 -8.55
CA HIS A 169 12.98 -10.05 -9.50
C HIS A 169 14.24 -9.42 -8.89
N MET A 170 14.18 -8.96 -7.64
CA MET A 170 15.28 -8.15 -7.08
C MET A 170 16.23 -8.95 -6.19
N VAL A 171 15.80 -10.08 -5.64
CA VAL A 171 16.67 -10.95 -4.84
C VAL A 171 17.90 -11.42 -5.61
N GLU A 172 17.78 -11.72 -6.92
CA GLU A 172 18.92 -12.10 -7.76
C GLU A 172 19.95 -10.96 -7.88
N LYS A 173 19.49 -9.72 -8.06
CA LYS A 173 20.36 -8.53 -8.11
C LYS A 173 21.07 -8.24 -6.79
N LEU A 174 20.52 -8.76 -5.68
CA LEU A 174 21.10 -8.65 -4.34
C LEU A 174 21.99 -9.87 -3.99
N GLY A 175 22.11 -10.85 -4.88
CA GLY A 175 22.83 -12.10 -4.62
C GLY A 175 22.14 -12.99 -3.57
N LEU A 176 20.81 -12.92 -3.49
CA LEU A 176 19.98 -13.61 -2.50
C LEU A 176 19.01 -14.58 -3.20
N LYS A 177 18.55 -15.59 -2.46
CA LYS A 177 17.41 -16.41 -2.90
C LYS A 177 16.10 -15.92 -2.27
N PRO A 178 14.95 -16.11 -2.94
CA PRO A 178 13.64 -15.66 -2.43
C PRO A 178 13.32 -16.19 -1.02
N TYR A 179 13.63 -17.46 -0.74
CA TYR A 179 13.36 -18.11 0.56
C TYR A 179 14.34 -17.70 1.68
N ASP A 180 15.45 -17.04 1.34
CA ASP A 180 16.41 -16.53 2.33
C ASP A 180 16.01 -15.15 2.87
N VAL A 181 15.14 -14.44 2.16
CA VAL A 181 14.66 -13.11 2.50
C VAL A 181 13.40 -13.17 3.35
N TYR A 182 13.48 -12.54 4.53
CA TYR A 182 12.33 -12.18 5.35
C TYR A 182 11.97 -10.71 5.06
N HIS A 183 10.96 -10.53 4.23
CA HIS A 183 10.46 -9.24 3.79
C HIS A 183 9.34 -8.76 4.72
N VAL A 184 9.55 -7.59 5.30
CA VAL A 184 8.64 -6.95 6.25
C VAL A 184 8.16 -5.63 5.69
N THR A 185 6.88 -5.34 5.82
CA THR A 185 6.33 -4.05 5.41
C THR A 185 5.88 -3.22 6.61
N VAL A 186 6.04 -1.90 6.54
CA VAL A 186 5.55 -0.97 7.57
C VAL A 186 4.34 -0.24 7.01
N MET A 187 3.18 -0.51 7.62
CA MET A 187 1.87 -0.11 7.08
C MET A 187 1.05 0.72 8.09
N PRO A 188 0.11 1.56 7.62
CA PRO A 188 -0.73 2.39 8.48
C PRO A 188 -2.01 1.67 8.95
N CYS A 189 -2.16 0.37 8.64
CA CYS A 189 -3.43 -0.36 8.75
C CYS A 189 -3.20 -1.81 9.17
N TYR A 190 -4.05 -2.35 10.06
CA TYR A 190 -3.97 -3.75 10.48
C TYR A 190 -4.44 -4.73 9.40
N ASP A 191 -5.36 -4.34 8.53
CA ASP A 191 -5.85 -5.22 7.44
C ASP A 191 -4.73 -5.60 6.47
N LYS A 192 -3.62 -4.84 6.45
CA LYS A 192 -2.42 -5.20 5.69
C LYS A 192 -1.73 -6.46 6.22
N LYS A 193 -1.81 -6.74 7.52
CA LYS A 193 -1.39 -8.03 8.11
C LYS A 193 -2.29 -9.19 7.62
N LEU A 194 -3.60 -8.95 7.44
CA LEU A 194 -4.51 -9.95 6.86
C LEU A 194 -4.19 -10.21 5.38
N GLU A 195 -3.87 -9.15 4.63
CA GLU A 195 -3.47 -9.29 3.23
C GLU A 195 -2.19 -10.12 3.08
N ALA A 196 -1.21 -9.96 3.97
CA ALA A 196 0.08 -10.66 3.90
C ALA A 196 -0.05 -12.18 4.09
N VAL A 197 -1.08 -12.66 4.80
CA VAL A 197 -1.26 -14.09 5.11
C VAL A 197 -2.16 -14.82 4.11
N ARG A 198 -2.62 -14.14 3.05
CA ARG A 198 -3.43 -14.79 2.01
C ARG A 198 -2.59 -15.78 1.22
N GLY A 199 -3.15 -16.99 1.02
CA GLY A 199 -2.52 -18.04 0.20
C GLY A 199 -2.29 -17.63 -1.26
N ASP A 200 -3.04 -16.64 -1.75
CA ASP A 200 -2.90 -16.06 -3.10
C ASP A 200 -1.52 -15.44 -3.36
N PHE A 201 -0.77 -15.12 -2.31
CA PHE A 201 0.55 -14.47 -2.37
C PHE A 201 1.69 -15.39 -1.91
N VAL A 202 1.46 -16.70 -2.02
CA VAL A 202 2.46 -17.75 -1.79
C VAL A 202 2.79 -18.42 -3.12
N PHE A 203 4.08 -18.61 -3.40
CA PHE A 203 4.57 -19.29 -4.59
C PHE A 203 5.66 -20.30 -4.21
N SER A 204 5.98 -21.22 -5.12
CA SER A 204 6.99 -22.25 -4.88
C SER A 204 8.27 -21.99 -5.67
N VAL A 205 9.42 -22.09 -5.01
CA VAL A 205 10.76 -22.01 -5.62
C VAL A 205 11.62 -23.12 -5.04
N GLU A 206 12.19 -23.97 -5.89
CA GLU A 206 13.01 -25.12 -5.45
C GLU A 206 12.28 -25.99 -4.39
N GLU A 207 10.98 -26.29 -4.63
CA GLU A 207 10.10 -27.04 -3.73
C GLU A 207 9.85 -26.41 -2.34
N LYS A 208 10.24 -25.14 -2.16
CA LYS A 208 9.98 -24.37 -0.94
C LYS A 208 8.90 -23.34 -1.19
N GLU A 209 7.95 -23.27 -0.26
CA GLU A 209 6.95 -22.20 -0.25
C GLU A 209 7.58 -20.87 0.16
N VAL A 210 7.25 -19.82 -0.59
CA VAL A 210 7.74 -18.46 -0.39
C VAL A 210 6.55 -17.51 -0.43
N THR A 211 6.35 -16.76 0.65
CA THR A 211 5.35 -15.70 0.72
C THR A 211 5.94 -14.40 0.19
N GLU A 212 5.21 -13.61 -0.60
CA GLU A 212 5.70 -12.32 -1.12
C GLU A 212 6.00 -11.28 0.00
N VAL A 213 5.19 -11.28 1.05
CA VAL A 213 5.36 -10.46 2.26
C VAL A 213 5.25 -11.36 3.48
N ASP A 214 6.34 -11.51 4.24
CA ASP A 214 6.39 -12.46 5.36
C ASP A 214 5.73 -11.89 6.64
N SER A 215 5.81 -10.57 6.83
CA SER A 215 5.25 -9.92 8.01
C SER A 215 4.94 -8.45 7.75
N VAL A 216 4.00 -7.91 8.51
CA VAL A 216 3.64 -6.49 8.49
C VAL A 216 3.74 -5.93 9.89
N LEU A 217 4.52 -4.86 10.04
CA LEU A 217 4.53 -4.01 11.22
C LEU A 217 3.61 -2.82 10.98
N THR A 218 2.78 -2.50 11.96
CA THR A 218 2.02 -1.26 11.93
C THR A 218 2.92 -0.07 12.25
N THR A 219 2.44 1.12 11.89
CA THR A 219 3.11 2.37 12.25
C THR A 219 3.21 2.53 13.78
N GLY A 220 2.23 2.02 14.52
CA GLY A 220 2.26 1.97 15.99
C GLY A 220 3.37 1.05 16.52
N GLU A 221 3.51 -0.16 15.97
CA GLU A 221 4.58 -1.08 16.37
C GLU A 221 5.98 -0.53 16.09
N VAL A 222 6.15 0.24 15.00
CA VAL A 222 7.41 0.96 14.74
C VAL A 222 7.64 2.09 15.74
N LEU A 223 6.59 2.78 16.19
CA LEU A 223 6.70 3.76 17.26
C LEU A 223 7.11 3.10 18.58
N ASP A 224 6.53 1.95 18.92
CA ASP A 224 6.91 1.18 20.11
C ASP A 224 8.37 0.71 20.03
N LEU A 225 8.84 0.31 18.83
CA LEU A 225 10.25 0.00 18.59
C LEU A 225 11.16 1.21 18.86
N ILE A 226 10.81 2.38 18.32
CA ILE A 226 11.58 3.63 18.55
C ILE A 226 11.68 3.92 20.06
N GLN A 227 10.56 3.82 20.78
CA GLN A 227 10.51 4.06 22.23
C GLN A 227 11.32 3.03 23.02
N SER A 228 11.21 1.74 22.69
CA SER A 228 11.93 0.66 23.39
C SER A 228 13.44 0.75 23.24
N LYS A 229 13.95 1.29 22.13
CA LYS A 229 15.38 1.51 21.90
C LYS A 229 15.93 2.71 22.68
N SER A 230 15.10 3.48 23.37
CA SER A 230 15.50 4.71 24.08
C SER A 230 16.27 5.69 23.20
N VAL A 231 15.97 5.69 21.89
CA VAL A 231 16.60 6.58 20.91
C VAL A 231 15.78 7.86 20.82
N ASP A 232 16.43 9.01 20.98
CA ASP A 232 15.81 10.27 20.59
C ASP A 232 15.76 10.36 19.06
N PHE A 233 14.65 9.92 18.50
CA PHE A 233 14.44 9.84 17.06
C PHE A 233 14.64 11.20 16.37
N LYS A 234 14.31 12.32 17.05
CA LYS A 234 14.46 13.66 16.48
C LYS A 234 15.93 14.02 16.25
N THR A 235 16.80 13.65 17.18
CA THR A 235 18.22 14.00 17.14
C THR A 235 19.13 12.91 16.58
N MET A 236 18.61 11.69 16.38
CA MET A 236 19.34 10.57 15.78
C MET A 236 19.94 10.92 14.40
N GLU A 237 21.13 10.43 14.10
CA GLU A 237 21.75 10.61 12.79
C GLU A 237 20.94 9.96 11.66
N GLU A 238 20.97 10.59 10.49
CA GLU A 238 20.31 10.13 9.27
C GLU A 238 21.23 9.18 8.49
N SER A 239 20.68 8.15 7.86
CA SER A 239 21.41 7.30 6.91
C SER A 239 20.98 7.55 5.47
N PRO A 240 21.86 7.34 4.48
CA PRO A 240 21.47 7.34 3.07
C PRO A 240 20.36 6.33 2.78
N LEU A 241 19.47 6.66 1.84
CA LEU A 241 18.38 5.78 1.43
C LEU A 241 18.85 4.71 0.46
N ASP A 242 18.32 3.49 0.58
CA ASP A 242 18.51 2.45 -0.42
C ASP A 242 17.68 2.80 -1.67
N ARG A 243 18.33 3.06 -2.81
CA ARG A 243 17.69 3.68 -4.00
C ARG A 243 16.94 2.69 -4.91
N LEU A 244 17.25 1.40 -4.83
CA LEU A 244 16.85 0.40 -5.85
C LEU A 244 15.34 0.29 -6.09
N LEU A 245 14.53 0.37 -5.03
CA LEU A 245 13.06 0.36 -5.09
C LEU A 245 12.46 1.60 -4.43
N THR A 246 13.25 2.66 -4.30
CA THR A 246 12.84 3.90 -3.65
C THR A 246 12.74 5.01 -4.68
N ASN A 247 11.58 5.64 -4.77
CA ASN A 247 11.39 6.84 -5.58
C ASN A 247 12.06 8.04 -4.91
N VAL A 248 13.36 8.21 -5.17
CA VAL A 248 14.16 9.32 -4.67
C VAL A 248 15.03 9.88 -5.79
N ASP A 249 15.04 11.20 -5.94
CA ASP A 249 15.92 11.88 -6.89
C ASP A 249 17.36 11.96 -6.38
N ASP A 250 18.27 12.53 -7.17
CA ASP A 250 19.69 12.64 -6.80
C ASP A 250 19.93 13.61 -5.63
N ASP A 251 19.01 14.54 -5.40
CA ASP A 251 19.04 15.49 -4.29
C ASP A 251 18.42 14.92 -2.99
N GLY A 252 17.85 13.71 -3.03
CA GLY A 252 17.26 13.05 -1.86
C GLY A 252 15.79 13.39 -1.60
N HIS A 253 15.10 14.01 -2.57
CA HIS A 253 13.66 14.27 -2.49
C HIS A 253 12.87 13.04 -2.91
N LEU A 254 11.85 12.72 -2.11
CA LEU A 254 10.92 11.62 -2.37
C LEU A 254 9.85 12.08 -3.37
N TYR A 255 9.55 11.22 -4.35
CA TYR A 255 8.49 11.47 -5.33
C TYR A 255 7.58 10.25 -5.47
N GLY A 256 6.46 10.42 -6.18
CA GLY A 256 5.47 9.38 -6.42
C GLY A 256 4.05 9.93 -6.34
N VAL A 257 3.06 9.09 -6.63
CA VAL A 257 1.67 9.51 -6.64
C VAL A 257 1.21 9.87 -5.24
N SER A 258 0.63 11.07 -5.09
CA SER A 258 0.12 11.59 -3.81
C SER A 258 -0.81 10.60 -3.10
N GLY A 259 -0.53 10.36 -1.81
CA GLY A 259 -1.37 9.56 -0.93
C GLY A 259 -2.67 10.29 -0.56
N GLY A 260 -3.77 9.55 -0.38
CA GLY A 260 -5.05 10.09 0.07
C GLY A 260 -6.25 9.36 -0.51
N SER A 261 -7.42 9.54 0.12
CA SER A 261 -8.70 9.03 -0.40
C SER A 261 -9.03 9.73 -1.73
N GLY A 262 -9.31 8.94 -2.76
CA GLY A 262 -9.61 9.43 -4.12
C GLY A 262 -8.40 9.56 -5.06
N GLY A 263 -7.15 9.47 -4.57
CA GLY A 263 -5.96 9.66 -5.40
C GLY A 263 -5.83 8.67 -6.56
N TYR A 264 -6.20 7.40 -6.36
CA TYR A 264 -6.23 6.40 -7.45
C TYR A 264 -7.32 6.74 -8.48
N ALA A 265 -8.51 7.12 -8.02
CA ALA A 265 -9.62 7.47 -8.91
C ALA A 265 -9.27 8.67 -9.79
N GLU A 266 -8.63 9.70 -9.22
CA GLU A 266 -8.16 10.86 -9.98
C GLU A 266 -7.16 10.49 -11.07
N ALA A 267 -6.13 9.70 -10.74
CA ALA A 267 -5.13 9.30 -11.72
C ALA A 267 -5.71 8.42 -12.83
N ILE A 268 -6.57 7.46 -12.48
CA ILE A 268 -7.27 6.61 -13.44
C ILE A 268 -8.18 7.46 -14.33
N PHE A 269 -8.92 8.41 -13.76
CA PHE A 269 -9.81 9.29 -14.51
C PHE A 269 -9.05 10.14 -15.54
N ARG A 270 -7.95 10.79 -15.14
CA ARG A 270 -7.10 11.57 -16.06
C ARG A 270 -6.48 10.70 -17.15
N TYR A 271 -5.96 9.53 -16.78
CA TYR A 271 -5.38 8.59 -17.75
C TYR A 271 -6.42 8.11 -18.76
N ALA A 272 -7.60 7.71 -18.29
CA ALA A 272 -8.71 7.27 -19.13
C ALA A 272 -9.22 8.39 -20.03
N ALA A 273 -9.38 9.62 -19.53
CA ALA A 273 -9.78 10.79 -20.32
C ALA A 273 -8.84 11.00 -21.52
N ARG A 274 -7.53 10.92 -21.27
CA ARG A 274 -6.51 11.07 -22.30
C ARG A 274 -6.52 9.91 -23.29
N VAL A 275 -6.49 8.66 -22.82
CA VAL A 275 -6.32 7.47 -23.68
C VAL A 275 -7.59 7.11 -24.45
N LEU A 276 -8.77 7.30 -23.87
CA LEU A 276 -10.04 6.92 -24.49
C LEU A 276 -10.66 8.05 -25.31
N PHE A 277 -10.44 9.31 -24.92
CA PHE A 277 -11.15 10.45 -25.49
C PHE A 277 -10.23 11.58 -25.99
N ASN A 278 -8.91 11.40 -25.93
CA ASN A 278 -7.92 12.42 -26.29
C ASN A 278 -8.17 13.76 -25.57
N ARG A 279 -8.59 13.69 -24.29
CA ARG A 279 -8.82 14.86 -23.44
C ARG A 279 -7.79 14.93 -22.34
N GLU A 280 -7.00 15.98 -22.37
CA GLU A 280 -6.11 16.34 -21.27
C GLU A 280 -6.90 17.17 -20.25
N ILE A 281 -6.82 16.76 -18.98
CA ILE A 281 -7.50 17.43 -17.87
C ILE A 281 -6.43 18.04 -17.01
N GLU A 282 -6.38 19.36 -16.99
CA GLU A 282 -5.46 20.16 -16.18
C GLU A 282 -6.15 20.68 -14.92
N GLY A 283 -5.36 21.06 -13.91
CA GLY A 283 -5.87 21.60 -12.66
C GLY A 283 -6.66 20.59 -11.82
N PRO A 284 -7.29 21.02 -10.71
CA PRO A 284 -8.04 20.14 -9.82
C PRO A 284 -9.29 19.54 -10.49
N LEU A 285 -9.62 18.29 -10.16
CA LEU A 285 -10.89 17.69 -10.58
C LEU A 285 -12.05 18.28 -9.78
N ASP A 286 -13.14 18.63 -10.48
CA ASP A 286 -14.37 19.09 -9.85
C ASP A 286 -15.19 17.91 -9.35
N PHE A 287 -14.89 17.48 -8.13
CA PHE A 287 -15.61 16.39 -7.46
C PHE A 287 -16.93 16.90 -6.88
N LYS A 288 -18.03 16.36 -7.38
CA LYS A 288 -19.37 16.57 -6.80
C LYS A 288 -19.53 15.72 -5.55
N VAL A 289 -19.84 16.37 -4.43
CA VAL A 289 -20.27 15.69 -3.20
C VAL A 289 -21.68 15.13 -3.41
N LEU A 290 -21.84 13.85 -3.11
CA LEU A 290 -23.13 13.15 -3.22
C LEU A 290 -23.85 13.18 -1.87
N ARG A 291 -23.75 12.11 -1.08
CA ARG A 291 -24.47 11.96 0.19
C ARG A 291 -23.78 12.70 1.34
N ASN A 292 -22.46 12.65 1.39
CA ASN A 292 -21.60 13.30 2.37
C ASN A 292 -20.18 13.44 1.80
N SER A 293 -19.25 14.01 2.57
CA SER A 293 -17.86 14.27 2.16
C SER A 293 -17.07 13.05 1.69
N ASP A 294 -17.47 11.84 2.10
CA ASP A 294 -16.80 10.59 1.74
C ASP A 294 -17.29 10.04 0.39
N PHE A 295 -18.50 10.42 -0.04
CA PHE A 295 -19.08 10.02 -1.32
C PHE A 295 -18.95 11.15 -2.34
N ARG A 296 -17.94 11.06 -3.19
CA ARG A 296 -17.65 12.03 -4.24
C ARG A 296 -17.68 11.38 -5.62
N GLU A 297 -18.11 12.13 -6.61
CA GLU A 297 -18.20 11.71 -8.01
C GLU A 297 -17.54 12.74 -8.92
N VAL A 298 -16.93 12.28 -10.01
CA VAL A 298 -16.44 13.10 -11.11
C VAL A 298 -16.87 12.46 -12.42
N THR A 299 -17.30 13.26 -13.39
CA THR A 299 -17.83 12.78 -14.66
C THR A 299 -17.11 13.46 -15.81
N LEU A 300 -16.78 12.68 -16.85
CA LEU A 300 -16.31 13.21 -18.12
C LEU A 300 -17.46 13.18 -19.13
N GLU A 301 -18.03 14.35 -19.40
CA GLU A 301 -19.10 14.47 -20.40
C GLU A 301 -18.53 14.66 -21.81
N ARG A 302 -19.01 13.84 -22.75
CA ARG A 302 -18.76 14.04 -24.18
C ARG A 302 -19.71 15.13 -24.66
N TRP A 303 -19.16 16.21 -25.21
CA TRP A 303 -19.97 17.19 -25.92
C TRP A 303 -20.59 16.50 -27.15
N ARG A 304 -21.91 16.30 -27.16
CA ARG A 304 -22.65 15.93 -28.37
C ARG A 304 -22.99 17.21 -29.10
N ALA A 305 -22.34 17.45 -30.24
CA ALA A 305 -22.69 18.55 -31.12
C ALA A 305 -24.06 18.36 -31.80
N ASP A 306 -24.64 17.15 -31.71
CA ASP A 306 -25.79 16.71 -32.51
C ASP A 306 -27.16 16.98 -31.84
N LEU A 307 -27.23 17.89 -30.87
CA LEU A 307 -28.46 18.19 -30.10
C LEU A 307 -28.97 19.64 -30.26
N PHE A 308 -28.50 20.38 -31.28
CA PHE A 308 -29.05 21.67 -31.67
C PHE A 308 -29.26 21.76 -33.19
#